data_AF-A0A485KE30-F1
#
_entry.id   AF-A0A485KE30-F1
#
_cell.length_a   1.000
_cell.length_b   1.000
_cell.length_c   1.000
_cell.angle_alpha   90.00
_cell.angle_beta   90.00
_cell.angle_gamma   90.00
#
_symmetry.space_group_name_H-M   'P 1'
#
loop_
_entity.id
_entity.type
_entity.pdbx_description
1 polymer ?
#
loop_
_entity_poly.entity_id
_entity_poly.type
_entity_poly.pdbx_seq_one_letter_code
_entity_poly.pdbx_strand_id
1 'polypeptide(L)'
;MTHTTTFAYDSSDDDDNFDIDECPLADITTSATVPTSGCPFHCHATAANHLADASIPFDMRRGYCANKATTVQLLADIGGDDKIREFCTRFYARAFLDHQLKPFFFIDDGATAHGGRLAAWIIQTMGGKVYGHHFWQPAHQFARYSDRRAPDVRGNNFTVVDSRVWMRVHFWAARECGLSAHQGFWDWYIQFIEHFIRFYSYYAVGYARADADWSASPNNLATYKANDYQMPDLTDESEDIHGTATGLAERCEA
;
A
#
# COMPACT_ATOMS: atom_id res chain seq x y z
N MET A 1 -10.92 12.07 38.88
CA MET A 1 -11.72 11.19 38.02
C MET A 1 -11.44 11.58 36.58
N THR A 2 -10.48 10.90 35.96
CA THR A 2 -10.12 11.09 34.55
C THR A 2 -11.17 10.37 33.70
N HIS A 3 -11.94 11.14 32.92
CA HIS A 3 -12.81 10.58 31.89
C HIS A 3 -11.93 9.99 30.78
N THR A 4 -11.75 8.68 30.81
CA THR A 4 -11.27 7.91 29.66
C THR A 4 -12.43 7.84 28.68
N THR A 5 -12.42 8.69 27.66
CA THR A 5 -13.32 8.54 26.50
C THR A 5 -12.84 7.33 25.71
N THR A 6 -13.46 6.17 25.96
CA THR A 6 -13.32 5.00 25.10
C THR A 6 -14.02 5.32 23.79
N PHE A 7 -13.26 5.69 22.74
CA PHE A 7 -13.77 5.62 21.39
C PHE A 7 -13.92 4.13 21.06
N ALA A 8 -15.14 3.62 21.16
CA ALA A 8 -15.48 2.36 20.53
C ALA A 8 -15.33 2.59 19.01
N TYR A 9 -14.29 2.01 18.42
CA TYR A 9 -14.28 1.76 16.99
C TYR A 9 -15.30 0.65 16.79
N ASP A 10 -16.49 1.01 16.32
CA ASP A 10 -17.51 0.06 15.98
C ASP A 10 -17.10 -0.63 14.68
N SER A 11 -16.65 -1.89 14.77
CA SER A 11 -16.31 -2.68 13.59
C SER A 11 -17.53 -3.08 12.77
N SER A 12 -18.75 -2.75 13.22
CA SER A 12 -19.99 -3.02 12.48
C SER A 12 -20.38 -1.91 11.49
N ASP A 13 -19.75 -0.72 11.57
CA ASP A 13 -19.89 0.32 10.54
C ASP A 13 -19.06 0.00 9.27
N ASP A 14 -18.20 -1.03 9.31
CA ASP A 14 -17.48 -1.55 8.13
C ASP A 14 -18.35 -2.54 7.30
N ASP A 15 -19.57 -2.86 7.78
CA ASP A 15 -20.57 -3.71 7.11
C ASP A 15 -21.63 -2.90 6.34
N ASP A 16 -21.28 -1.70 5.86
CA ASP A 16 -21.99 -1.12 4.72
C ASP A 16 -21.66 -1.97 3.49
N ASN A 17 -22.38 -3.10 3.40
CA ASN A 17 -22.53 -3.97 2.26
C ASN A 17 -23.22 -3.17 1.15
N PHE A 18 -22.53 -2.14 0.64
CA PHE A 18 -22.78 -1.67 -0.70
C PHE A 18 -22.59 -2.90 -1.58
N ASP A 19 -23.63 -3.26 -2.31
CA ASP A 19 -23.61 -4.22 -3.41
C ASP A 19 -22.75 -3.60 -4.52
N ILE A 20 -21.45 -3.40 -4.23
CA ILE A 20 -20.47 -2.91 -5.18
C ILE A 20 -20.16 -4.13 -6.01
N ASP A 21 -20.61 -4.13 -7.27
CA ASP A 21 -20.16 -5.11 -8.26
C ASP A 21 -18.64 -5.29 -8.11
N GLU A 22 -18.19 -6.55 -7.97
CA GLU A 22 -16.78 -6.89 -7.75
C GLU A 22 -15.94 -6.14 -8.80
N CYS A 23 -14.94 -5.39 -8.35
CA CYS A 23 -14.10 -4.63 -9.25
C CYS A 23 -13.43 -5.60 -10.24
N PRO A 24 -13.47 -5.37 -11.56
CA PRO A 24 -12.84 -6.26 -12.54
C PRO A 24 -11.33 -6.45 -12.32
N LEU A 25 -10.66 -5.55 -11.61
CA LEU A 25 -9.25 -5.72 -11.25
C LEU A 25 -8.99 -6.57 -10.01
N ALA A 26 -10.03 -7.01 -9.32
CA ALA A 26 -9.92 -8.13 -8.39
C ALA A 26 -9.53 -9.42 -9.12
N ASP A 27 -9.87 -9.54 -10.41
CA ASP A 27 -9.36 -10.58 -11.29
C ASP A 27 -7.97 -10.19 -11.84
N ILE A 28 -6.95 -10.96 -11.45
CA ILE A 28 -5.57 -10.72 -11.88
C ILE A 28 -5.36 -10.90 -13.40
N THR A 29 -6.26 -11.61 -14.08
CA THR A 29 -6.21 -11.85 -15.53
C THR A 29 -6.72 -10.65 -16.34
N THR A 30 -7.52 -9.78 -15.71
CA THR A 30 -7.93 -8.51 -16.30
C THR A 30 -6.73 -7.58 -16.40
N SER A 31 -6.49 -6.98 -17.57
CA SER A 31 -5.44 -5.98 -17.73
C SER A 31 -5.84 -4.67 -17.05
N ALA A 32 -4.94 -4.09 -16.26
CA ALA A 32 -5.12 -2.76 -15.66
C ALA A 32 -5.15 -1.62 -16.69
N THR A 33 -4.77 -1.88 -17.95
CA THR A 33 -4.74 -0.88 -19.02
C THR A 33 -6.03 -0.79 -19.84
N VAL A 34 -6.96 -1.73 -19.66
CA VAL A 34 -8.20 -1.78 -20.46
C VAL A 34 -9.30 -1.03 -19.71
N PRO A 35 -9.94 -0.01 -20.32
CA PRO A 35 -11.10 0.64 -19.72
C PRO A 35 -12.22 -0.39 -19.54
N THR A 36 -12.57 -0.72 -18.30
CA THR A 36 -13.70 -1.61 -18.03
C THR A 36 -14.95 -0.78 -17.85
N SER A 37 -15.85 -0.81 -18.83
CA SER A 37 -17.17 -0.20 -18.69
C SER A 37 -17.92 -0.85 -17.52
N GLY A 38 -18.38 -0.05 -16.56
CA GLY A 38 -19.23 -0.51 -15.45
C GLY A 38 -18.51 -0.73 -14.11
N CYS A 39 -17.18 -0.64 -14.04
CA CYS A 39 -16.52 -0.62 -12.73
C CYS A 39 -16.64 0.77 -12.09
N PRO A 40 -17.14 0.88 -10.84
CA PRO A 40 -17.25 2.17 -10.16
C PRO A 40 -15.89 2.84 -9.90
N PHE A 41 -14.78 2.09 -10.01
CA PHE A 41 -13.42 2.57 -9.78
C PHE A 41 -12.62 2.79 -11.06
N HIS A 42 -13.21 2.68 -12.25
CA HIS A 42 -12.51 2.91 -13.54
C HIS A 42 -12.99 4.17 -14.27
N CYS A 43 -13.75 5.03 -13.58
CA CYS A 43 -14.20 6.31 -14.08
C CYS A 43 -13.16 7.42 -13.79
N HIS A 44 -11.88 7.12 -14.02
CA HIS A 44 -10.80 8.07 -13.75
C HIS A 44 -10.97 9.36 -14.54
N ALA A 45 -10.65 10.48 -13.90
CA ALA A 45 -10.41 11.70 -14.64
C ALA A 45 -9.19 11.49 -15.56
N THR A 46 -9.19 12.15 -16.71
CA THR A 46 -7.99 12.22 -17.54
C THR A 46 -6.84 12.80 -16.71
N ALA A 47 -5.72 12.08 -16.64
CA ALA A 47 -4.52 12.51 -15.94
C ALA A 47 -4.09 13.91 -16.41
N ALA A 48 -4.06 14.87 -15.47
CA ALA A 48 -3.78 16.27 -15.76
C ALA A 48 -2.27 16.57 -15.85
N ASN A 49 -1.43 15.72 -15.24
CA ASN A 49 0.04 15.72 -15.34
C ASN A 49 0.72 17.08 -15.05
N HIS A 50 0.12 17.95 -14.23
CA HIS A 50 0.67 19.29 -13.95
C HIS A 50 1.98 19.25 -13.15
N LEU A 51 2.15 18.26 -12.29
CA LEU A 51 3.30 18.07 -11.41
C LEU A 51 4.13 16.84 -11.76
N ALA A 52 4.10 16.42 -13.04
CA ALA A 52 4.69 15.17 -13.53
C ALA A 52 6.14 14.94 -13.09
N ASP A 53 6.97 15.97 -13.08
CA ASP A 53 8.40 15.90 -12.73
C ASP A 53 8.76 16.68 -11.45
N ALA A 54 7.75 17.13 -10.70
CA ALA A 54 7.98 17.95 -9.51
C ALA A 54 8.47 17.11 -8.32
N SER A 55 9.56 17.53 -7.68
CA SER A 55 10.00 16.94 -6.41
C SER A 55 9.11 17.42 -5.27
N ILE A 56 8.16 16.58 -4.84
CA ILE A 56 7.19 16.91 -3.81
C ILE A 56 7.51 16.09 -2.55
N PRO A 57 7.98 16.74 -1.46
CA PRO A 57 8.29 16.03 -0.24
C PRO A 57 7.02 15.51 0.43
N PHE A 58 7.08 14.29 0.95
CA PHE A 58 6.05 13.80 1.86
C PHE A 58 6.21 14.48 3.24
N ASP A 59 5.17 15.19 3.71
CA ASP A 59 5.20 15.94 4.98
C ASP A 59 4.04 15.53 5.89
N MET A 60 4.37 14.81 6.96
CA MET A 60 3.47 14.45 8.06
C MET A 60 3.71 15.36 9.25
N ARG A 61 2.71 16.14 9.65
CA ARG A 61 2.79 17.02 10.83
C ARG A 61 1.88 16.50 11.94
N ARG A 62 2.47 16.22 13.11
CA ARG A 62 1.75 15.82 14.33
C ARG A 62 0.82 14.60 14.14
N GLY A 63 1.25 13.64 13.32
CA GLY A 63 0.48 12.40 13.08
C GLY A 63 -0.63 12.53 12.01
N TYR A 64 -0.76 13.69 11.37
CA TYR A 64 -1.70 13.91 10.26
C TYR A 64 -0.94 14.36 9.02
N CYS A 65 -1.42 13.96 7.85
CA CYS A 65 -0.93 14.53 6.61
C CYS A 65 -1.36 16.00 6.58
N ALA A 66 -0.38 16.89 6.42
CA ALA A 66 -0.71 18.28 6.12
C ALA A 66 -1.23 18.29 4.69
N ASN A 67 -2.56 18.25 4.52
CA ASN A 67 -3.19 18.36 3.21
C ASN A 67 -2.75 19.68 2.58
N LYS A 68 -1.83 19.60 1.62
CA LYS A 68 -1.31 20.75 0.89
C LYS A 68 -1.99 20.79 -0.46
N ALA A 69 -2.15 22.00 -1.01
CA ALA A 69 -2.65 22.17 -2.38
C ALA A 69 -1.86 21.30 -3.39
N THR A 70 -0.57 21.07 -3.12
CA THR A 70 0.30 20.22 -3.94
C THR A 70 -0.06 18.74 -3.91
N THR A 71 -0.45 18.16 -2.76
CA THR A 71 -0.84 16.73 -2.70
C THR A 71 -2.22 16.49 -3.27
N VAL A 72 -3.13 17.47 -3.13
CA VAL A 72 -4.44 17.46 -3.80
C VAL A 72 -4.26 17.52 -5.31
N GLN A 73 -3.34 18.39 -5.79
CA GLN A 73 -3.03 18.46 -7.21
C GLN A 73 -2.38 17.17 -7.72
N LEU A 74 -1.47 16.56 -6.96
CA LEU A 74 -0.89 15.26 -7.32
C LEU A 74 -1.97 14.18 -7.50
N LEU A 75 -2.97 14.13 -6.62
CA LEU A 75 -4.08 13.19 -6.72
C LEU A 75 -4.86 13.42 -8.02
N ALA A 76 -5.16 14.67 -8.37
CA ALA A 76 -5.82 15.00 -9.63
C ALA A 76 -4.95 14.62 -10.85
N ASP A 77 -3.64 14.86 -10.77
CA ASP A 77 -2.72 14.62 -11.87
C ASP A 77 -2.61 13.13 -12.26
N ILE A 78 -2.72 12.22 -11.30
CA ILE A 78 -2.70 10.77 -11.57
C ILE A 78 -4.06 10.19 -12.01
N GLY A 79 -5.12 10.99 -12.06
CA GLY A 79 -6.47 10.54 -12.44
C GLY A 79 -7.48 10.47 -11.30
N GLY A 80 -7.14 10.98 -10.12
CA GLY A 80 -8.06 11.17 -8.99
C GLY A 80 -8.24 9.93 -8.10
N ASP A 81 -9.27 10.01 -7.26
CA ASP A 81 -9.62 9.01 -6.24
C ASP A 81 -9.76 7.60 -6.83
N ASP A 82 -10.39 7.49 -8.00
CA ASP A 82 -10.62 6.21 -8.66
C ASP A 82 -9.30 5.52 -9.01
N LYS A 83 -8.26 6.26 -9.41
CA LYS A 83 -6.97 5.65 -9.75
C LYS A 83 -6.31 5.03 -8.52
N ILE A 84 -6.52 5.63 -7.35
CA ILE A 84 -6.09 5.07 -6.09
C ILE A 84 -6.86 3.79 -5.74
N ARG A 85 -8.18 3.77 -5.95
CA ARG A 85 -9.02 2.57 -5.74
C ARG A 85 -8.65 1.44 -6.69
N GLU A 86 -8.37 1.77 -7.95
CA GLU A 86 -7.89 0.84 -8.97
C GLU A 86 -6.63 0.12 -8.50
N PHE A 87 -5.59 0.89 -8.15
CA PHE A 87 -4.32 0.29 -7.76
C PHE A 87 -4.45 -0.51 -6.46
N CYS A 88 -5.16 -0.01 -5.45
CA CYS A 88 -5.31 -0.71 -4.18
C CYS A 88 -6.04 -2.05 -4.36
N THR A 89 -7.05 -2.09 -5.23
CA THR A 89 -7.74 -3.34 -5.56
C THR A 89 -6.79 -4.31 -6.26
N ARG A 90 -6.05 -3.83 -7.27
CA ARG A 90 -5.04 -4.64 -7.97
C ARG A 90 -3.98 -5.17 -7.02
N PHE A 91 -3.54 -4.36 -6.06
CA PHE A 91 -2.61 -4.78 -5.04
C PHE A 91 -3.13 -5.98 -4.25
N TYR A 92 -4.34 -5.89 -3.69
CA TYR A 92 -4.86 -7.02 -2.91
C TYR A 92 -5.18 -8.24 -3.78
N ALA A 93 -5.64 -8.06 -5.02
CA ALA A 93 -5.80 -9.16 -5.97
C ALA A 93 -4.51 -9.98 -6.11
N ARG A 94 -3.35 -9.32 -6.09
CA ARG A 94 -2.04 -9.96 -6.08
C ARG A 94 -1.65 -10.51 -4.71
N ALA A 95 -1.82 -9.70 -3.67
CA ALA A 95 -1.40 -10.06 -2.32
C ALA A 95 -2.14 -11.30 -1.79
N PHE A 96 -3.40 -11.51 -2.19
CA PHE A 96 -4.16 -12.73 -1.85
C PHE A 96 -3.64 -14.01 -2.51
N LEU A 97 -2.76 -13.90 -3.51
CA LEU A 97 -2.04 -15.05 -4.10
C LEU A 97 -0.75 -15.36 -3.33
N ASP A 98 -0.22 -14.40 -2.58
CA ASP A 98 1.02 -14.57 -1.83
C ASP A 98 0.78 -15.37 -0.54
N HIS A 99 1.45 -16.52 -0.42
CA HIS A 99 1.28 -17.42 0.71
C HIS A 99 1.76 -16.85 2.05
N GLN A 100 2.70 -15.89 2.02
CA GLN A 100 3.24 -15.26 3.21
C GLN A 100 2.34 -14.11 3.69
N LEU A 101 1.81 -13.29 2.76
CA LEU A 101 0.94 -12.17 3.12
C LEU A 101 -0.49 -12.59 3.44
N LYS A 102 -1.05 -13.53 2.67
CA LYS A 102 -2.47 -13.93 2.76
C LYS A 102 -2.96 -14.23 4.18
N PRO A 103 -2.21 -14.94 5.06
CA PRO A 103 -2.65 -15.20 6.43
C PRO A 103 -2.92 -13.93 7.25
N PHE A 104 -2.27 -12.81 6.91
CA PHE A 104 -2.44 -11.55 7.61
C PHE A 104 -3.71 -10.78 7.24
N PHE A 105 -4.38 -11.15 6.14
CA PHE A 105 -5.62 -10.51 5.72
C PHE A 105 -6.84 -11.15 6.38
N PHE A 106 -7.98 -10.49 6.28
CA PHE A 106 -9.24 -11.08 6.70
C PHE A 106 -9.62 -12.21 5.72
N ILE A 107 -9.91 -13.40 6.23
CA ILE A 107 -10.05 -14.64 5.45
C ILE A 107 -11.18 -14.55 4.42
N ASP A 108 -12.27 -13.89 4.79
CA ASP A 108 -13.48 -13.77 3.97
C ASP A 108 -13.58 -12.43 3.23
N ASP A 109 -12.49 -11.68 3.19
CA ASP A 109 -12.46 -10.32 2.66
C ASP A 109 -11.80 -10.33 1.28
N GLY A 110 -12.53 -9.85 0.27
CA GLY A 110 -12.05 -9.83 -1.11
C GLY A 110 -11.08 -8.68 -1.40
N ALA A 111 -10.45 -8.73 -2.56
CA ALA A 111 -9.53 -7.68 -3.03
C ALA A 111 -10.21 -6.30 -3.10
N THR A 112 -11.48 -6.26 -3.53
CA THR A 112 -12.26 -5.02 -3.62
C THR A 112 -12.46 -4.36 -2.25
N ALA A 113 -12.93 -5.11 -1.25
CA ALA A 113 -13.21 -4.57 0.08
C ALA A 113 -11.90 -4.13 0.79
N HIS A 114 -10.87 -4.97 0.76
CA HIS A 114 -9.60 -4.64 1.40
C HIS A 114 -8.88 -3.48 0.69
N GLY A 115 -8.89 -3.48 -0.63
CA GLY A 115 -8.38 -2.39 -1.46
C GLY A 115 -9.12 -1.08 -1.21
N GLY A 116 -10.45 -1.12 -1.03
CA GLY A 116 -11.27 0.04 -0.73
C GLY A 116 -10.84 0.77 0.54
N ARG A 117 -10.57 0.03 1.63
CA ARG A 117 -10.12 0.62 2.91
C ARG A 117 -8.73 1.24 2.82
N LEU A 118 -7.80 0.57 2.15
CA LEU A 118 -6.47 1.11 1.86
C LEU A 118 -6.56 2.38 1.00
N ALA A 119 -7.38 2.34 -0.06
CA ALA A 119 -7.58 3.45 -0.97
C ALA A 119 -8.16 4.67 -0.25
N ALA A 120 -9.20 4.47 0.57
CA ALA A 120 -9.83 5.56 1.30
C ALA A 120 -8.82 6.30 2.20
N TRP A 121 -7.95 5.56 2.86
CA TRP A 121 -6.89 6.16 3.67
C TRP A 121 -5.85 6.94 2.83
N ILE A 122 -5.42 6.42 1.69
CA ILE A 122 -4.48 7.13 0.78
C ILE A 122 -5.13 8.40 0.22
N ILE A 123 -6.38 8.30 -0.26
CA ILE A 123 -7.15 9.44 -0.79
C ILE A 123 -7.29 10.52 0.28
N GLN A 124 -7.69 10.15 1.50
CA GLN A 124 -7.80 11.09 2.62
C GLN A 124 -6.46 11.76 2.93
N THR A 125 -5.36 11.01 2.89
CA THR A 125 -3.98 11.49 3.10
C THR A 125 -3.58 12.51 2.05
N MET A 126 -3.98 12.32 0.80
CA MET A 126 -3.70 13.26 -0.29
C MET A 126 -4.62 14.49 -0.28
N GLY A 127 -5.70 14.46 0.51
CA GLY A 127 -6.70 15.52 0.62
C GLY A 127 -7.91 15.34 -0.29
N GLY A 128 -8.10 14.14 -0.85
CA GLY A 128 -9.31 13.74 -1.56
C GLY A 128 -10.49 13.50 -0.62
N LYS A 129 -11.66 13.18 -1.18
CA LYS A 129 -12.90 13.06 -0.42
C LYS A 129 -13.25 11.60 -0.18
N VAL A 130 -13.42 11.25 1.09
CA VAL A 130 -13.88 9.92 1.51
C VAL A 130 -14.99 10.06 2.54
N TYR A 131 -15.82 9.03 2.65
CA TYR A 131 -16.82 8.95 3.71
C TYR A 131 -16.15 8.46 4.99
N GLY A 132 -16.35 9.18 6.09
CA GLY A 132 -15.74 8.84 7.39
C GLY A 132 -14.28 9.30 7.54
N HIS A 133 -13.69 8.95 8.68
CA HIS A 133 -12.28 9.20 8.99
C HIS A 133 -11.54 7.87 9.15
N HIS A 134 -10.61 7.59 8.25
CA HIS A 134 -9.83 6.36 8.28
C HIS A 134 -8.53 6.58 9.05
N PHE A 135 -8.49 6.06 10.29
CA PHE A 135 -7.30 6.11 11.13
C PHE A 135 -6.46 4.85 10.96
N TRP A 136 -5.33 4.98 10.26
CA TRP A 136 -4.46 3.85 9.94
C TRP A 136 -3.98 3.06 11.17
N GLN A 137 -3.47 3.74 12.19
CA GLN A 137 -2.86 3.07 13.34
C GLN A 137 -3.86 2.26 14.17
N PRO A 138 -5.00 2.82 14.63
CA PRO A 138 -5.99 2.03 15.39
C PRO A 138 -6.56 0.89 14.54
N ALA A 139 -6.88 1.14 13.26
CA ALA A 139 -7.41 0.10 12.37
C ALA A 139 -6.45 -1.09 12.25
N HIS A 140 -5.14 -0.84 12.10
CA HIS A 140 -4.13 -1.91 12.08
C HIS A 140 -4.00 -2.63 13.42
N GLN A 141 -4.09 -1.89 14.54
CA GLN A 141 -4.07 -2.50 15.86
C GLN A 141 -5.27 -3.44 16.07
N PHE A 142 -6.48 -3.02 15.69
CA PHE A 142 -7.68 -3.86 15.80
C PHE A 142 -7.61 -5.06 14.86
N ALA A 143 -7.27 -4.84 13.59
CA ALA A 143 -7.13 -5.90 12.60
C ALA A 143 -6.11 -6.96 13.07
N ARG A 144 -5.01 -6.55 13.71
CA ARG A 144 -3.96 -7.46 14.20
C ARG A 144 -4.51 -8.58 15.08
N TYR A 145 -5.47 -8.26 15.96
CA TYR A 145 -6.04 -9.21 16.92
C TYR A 145 -7.39 -9.77 16.47
N SER A 146 -7.88 -9.41 15.28
CA SER A 146 -9.17 -9.88 14.78
C SER A 146 -9.20 -11.40 14.57
N ASP A 147 -10.33 -11.99 14.92
CA ASP A 147 -10.67 -13.38 14.64
C ASP A 147 -10.93 -13.65 13.15
N ARG A 148 -11.01 -12.61 12.32
CA ARG A 148 -11.09 -12.72 10.86
C ARG A 148 -9.73 -13.05 10.21
N ARG A 149 -8.61 -12.98 10.93
CA ARG A 149 -7.26 -13.38 10.44
C ARG A 149 -6.99 -14.86 10.69
N ALA A 150 -5.99 -15.43 10.00
CA ALA A 150 -5.56 -16.81 10.24
C ALA A 150 -5.04 -16.99 11.70
N PRO A 151 -5.47 -18.04 12.44
CA PRO A 151 -5.19 -18.17 13.87
C PRO A 151 -3.70 -18.12 14.26
N ASP A 152 -2.83 -18.60 13.39
CA ASP A 152 -1.38 -18.72 13.58
C ASP A 152 -0.63 -17.38 13.50
N VAL A 153 -1.23 -16.35 12.88
CA VAL A 153 -0.62 -15.01 12.75
C VAL A 153 -1.36 -13.91 13.54
N ARG A 154 -2.42 -14.26 14.28
CA ARG A 154 -3.15 -13.31 15.13
C ARG A 154 -2.24 -12.76 16.22
N GLY A 155 -2.29 -11.45 16.42
CA GLY A 155 -1.42 -10.74 17.37
C GLY A 155 0.00 -10.46 16.86
N ASN A 156 0.43 -11.10 15.76
CA ASN A 156 1.74 -10.85 15.17
C ASN A 156 1.74 -9.61 14.29
N ASN A 157 2.86 -8.88 14.32
CA ASN A 157 3.23 -7.90 13.30
C ASN A 157 3.85 -8.60 12.10
N PHE A 158 3.91 -7.89 10.98
CA PHE A 158 4.82 -8.23 9.90
C PHE A 158 6.27 -8.23 10.41
N THR A 159 7.04 -9.22 9.97
CA THR A 159 8.50 -9.19 10.03
C THR A 159 9.05 -8.17 9.01
N VAL A 160 10.37 -8.01 8.97
CA VAL A 160 11.02 -7.26 7.88
C VAL A 160 10.73 -7.93 6.54
N VAL A 161 10.81 -9.26 6.47
CA VAL A 161 10.53 -10.03 5.24
C VAL A 161 9.09 -9.80 4.80
N ASP A 162 8.11 -9.94 5.69
CA ASP A 162 6.69 -9.69 5.37
C ASP A 162 6.48 -8.28 4.82
N SER A 163 7.11 -7.28 5.46
CA SER A 163 7.02 -5.87 5.05
C SER A 163 7.60 -5.65 3.65
N ARG A 164 8.71 -6.32 3.32
CA ARG A 164 9.34 -6.21 2.00
C ARG A 164 8.54 -6.91 0.92
N VAL A 165 7.99 -8.10 1.20
CA VAL A 165 7.05 -8.79 0.29
C VAL A 165 5.85 -7.89 0.00
N TRP A 166 5.24 -7.31 1.04
CA TRP A 166 4.15 -6.36 0.92
C TRP A 166 4.53 -5.17 0.03
N MET A 167 5.65 -4.50 0.29
CA MET A 167 6.09 -3.35 -0.50
C MET A 167 6.32 -3.70 -1.97
N ARG A 168 6.97 -4.82 -2.26
CA ARG A 168 7.26 -5.25 -3.63
C ARG A 168 6.00 -5.54 -4.44
N VAL A 169 5.05 -6.27 -3.86
CA VAL A 169 3.74 -6.57 -4.49
C VAL A 169 2.92 -5.28 -4.68
N HIS A 170 2.97 -4.38 -3.68
CA HIS A 170 2.29 -3.10 -3.69
C HIS A 170 2.82 -2.14 -4.77
N PHE A 171 4.14 -1.98 -4.86
CA PHE A 171 4.76 -1.19 -5.92
C PHE A 171 4.55 -1.82 -7.31
N TRP A 172 4.56 -3.15 -7.42
CA TRP A 172 4.22 -3.81 -8.68
C TRP A 172 2.81 -3.46 -9.14
N ALA A 173 1.80 -3.58 -8.26
CA ALA A 173 0.43 -3.20 -8.60
C ALA A 173 0.30 -1.72 -9.01
N ALA A 174 0.99 -0.81 -8.29
CA ALA A 174 1.01 0.61 -8.65
C ALA A 174 1.60 0.85 -10.06
N ARG A 175 2.64 0.09 -10.45
CA ARG A 175 3.22 0.16 -11.81
C ARG A 175 2.25 -0.33 -12.88
N GLU A 176 1.52 -1.41 -12.62
CA GLU A 176 0.52 -1.93 -13.56
C GLU A 176 -0.61 -0.94 -13.83
N CYS A 177 -1.00 -0.18 -12.81
CA CYS A 177 -1.98 0.89 -12.90
C CYS A 177 -1.40 2.20 -13.50
N GLY A 178 -0.13 2.21 -13.91
CA GLY A 178 0.53 3.33 -14.56
C GLY A 178 1.01 4.45 -13.62
N LEU A 179 0.86 4.29 -12.30
CA LEU A 179 1.20 5.35 -11.34
C LEU A 179 2.68 5.72 -11.35
N SER A 180 3.57 4.79 -11.68
CA SER A 180 5.01 5.06 -11.76
C SER A 180 5.41 5.92 -12.96
N ALA A 181 4.52 6.13 -13.94
CA ALA A 181 4.81 7.00 -15.08
C ALA A 181 4.77 8.49 -14.71
N HIS A 182 4.09 8.85 -13.61
CA HIS A 182 4.06 10.22 -13.08
C HIS A 182 5.14 10.37 -12.00
N GLN A 183 6.35 10.79 -12.39
CA GLN A 183 7.54 10.77 -11.53
C GLN A 183 7.36 11.51 -10.18
N GLY A 184 6.74 12.69 -10.19
CA GLY A 184 6.49 13.48 -8.98
C GLY A 184 5.52 12.79 -8.01
N PHE A 185 4.60 11.97 -8.51
CA PHE A 185 3.75 11.13 -7.67
C PHE A 185 4.56 9.93 -7.18
N TRP A 186 5.30 9.27 -8.07
CA TRP A 186 6.08 8.07 -7.73
C TRP A 186 7.09 8.34 -6.61
N ASP A 187 7.82 9.45 -6.69
CA ASP A 187 8.77 9.83 -5.63
C ASP A 187 8.10 10.23 -4.33
N TRP A 188 6.96 10.93 -4.40
CA TRP A 188 6.14 11.20 -3.23
C TRP A 188 5.61 9.90 -2.61
N TYR A 189 5.21 8.95 -3.45
CA TYR A 189 4.58 7.70 -3.04
C TYR A 189 5.56 6.75 -2.35
N ILE A 190 6.81 6.70 -2.82
CA ILE A 190 7.86 5.94 -2.14
C ILE A 190 8.13 6.50 -0.74
N GLN A 191 8.22 7.83 -0.59
CA GLN A 191 8.37 8.46 0.73
C GLN A 191 7.15 8.21 1.63
N PHE A 192 5.94 8.21 1.05
CA PHE A 192 4.71 7.86 1.76
C PHE A 192 4.76 6.43 2.30
N ILE A 193 5.12 5.44 1.47
CA ILE A 193 5.25 4.05 1.90
C ILE A 193 6.39 3.88 2.91
N GLU A 194 7.54 4.51 2.70
CA GLU A 194 8.66 4.55 3.66
C GLU A 194 8.18 5.03 5.05
N HIS A 195 7.34 6.06 5.09
CA HIS A 195 6.79 6.56 6.34
C HIS A 195 5.83 5.58 7.02
N PHE A 196 4.95 4.91 6.27
CA PHE A 196 3.90 4.09 6.87
C PHE A 196 4.32 2.63 7.10
N ILE A 197 5.31 2.11 6.36
CA ILE A 197 5.80 0.75 6.58
C ILE A 197 6.41 0.58 7.98
N ARG A 198 6.90 1.67 8.59
CA ARG A 198 7.42 1.68 9.96
C ARG A 198 6.41 1.20 11.03
N PHE A 199 5.10 1.27 10.74
CA PHE A 199 4.07 0.79 11.67
C PHE A 199 3.98 -0.73 11.72
N TYR A 200 4.46 -1.39 10.67
CA TYR A 200 4.57 -2.83 10.59
C TYR A 200 5.94 -3.28 11.09
N SER A 201 7.00 -2.69 10.51
CA SER A 201 8.39 -2.96 10.89
C SER A 201 9.25 -1.73 10.69
N TYR A 202 9.83 -1.22 11.78
CA TYR A 202 10.74 -0.05 11.72
C TYR A 202 11.96 -0.33 10.83
N TYR A 203 12.46 -1.57 10.82
CA TYR A 203 13.64 -1.95 10.04
C TYR A 203 13.35 -2.09 8.54
N ALA A 204 12.07 -2.13 8.12
CA ALA A 204 11.70 -2.18 6.71
C ALA A 204 11.80 -0.82 5.99
N VAL A 205 11.87 0.28 6.73
CA VAL A 205 11.84 1.67 6.21
C VAL A 205 12.89 1.88 5.12
N GLY A 206 14.14 1.47 5.37
CA GLY A 206 15.25 1.68 4.43
C GLY A 206 15.14 0.91 3.10
N TYR A 207 14.18 -0.01 2.97
CA TYR A 207 14.02 -0.84 1.77
C TYR A 207 13.00 -0.30 0.77
N ALA A 208 12.21 0.72 1.11
CA ALA A 208 11.10 1.18 0.26
C ALA A 208 11.53 1.49 -1.19
N ARG A 209 12.65 2.19 -1.38
CA ARG A 209 13.19 2.47 -2.72
C ARG A 209 13.67 1.19 -3.41
N ALA A 210 14.45 0.36 -2.73
CA ALA A 210 14.98 -0.88 -3.28
C ALA A 210 13.87 -1.86 -3.70
N ASP A 211 12.79 -1.93 -2.92
CA ASP A 211 11.63 -2.77 -3.22
C ASP A 211 10.73 -2.16 -4.32
N ALA A 212 10.67 -0.83 -4.43
CA ALA A 212 10.10 -0.16 -5.59
C ALA A 212 10.90 -0.45 -6.87
N ASP A 213 12.23 -0.49 -6.81
CA ASP A 213 13.09 -0.83 -7.94
C ASP A 213 12.99 -2.32 -8.30
N TRP A 214 12.91 -3.20 -7.29
CA TRP A 214 12.68 -4.64 -7.48
C TRP A 214 11.42 -4.89 -8.31
N SER A 215 10.35 -4.15 -8.05
CA SER A 215 9.05 -4.29 -8.75
C SER A 215 9.09 -3.85 -10.22
N ALA A 216 10.14 -3.16 -10.66
CA ALA A 216 10.31 -2.76 -12.06
C ALA A 216 10.88 -3.89 -12.94
N SER A 217 11.50 -4.91 -12.33
CA SER A 217 12.22 -5.96 -13.06
C SER A 217 11.28 -7.07 -13.52
N PRO A 218 11.09 -7.29 -14.85
CA PRO A 218 10.27 -8.40 -15.34
C PRO A 218 10.77 -9.77 -14.90
N ASN A 219 12.10 -9.92 -14.71
CA ASN A 219 12.71 -11.17 -14.25
C ASN A 219 12.34 -11.47 -12.80
N ASN A 220 12.30 -10.45 -11.94
CA ASN A 220 11.87 -10.60 -10.55
C ASN A 220 10.42 -11.06 -10.47
N LEU A 221 9.55 -10.41 -11.24
CA LEU A 221 8.12 -10.75 -11.31
C LEU A 221 7.89 -12.14 -11.91
N ALA A 222 8.66 -12.53 -12.93
CA ALA A 222 8.60 -13.88 -13.50
C ALA A 222 9.05 -14.94 -12.48
N THR A 223 10.12 -14.67 -11.75
CA THR A 223 10.64 -15.56 -10.69
C THR A 223 9.63 -15.70 -9.55
N TYR A 224 9.04 -14.60 -9.09
CA TYR A 224 7.99 -14.61 -8.07
C TYR A 224 6.79 -15.47 -8.48
N LYS A 225 6.28 -15.29 -9.70
CA LYS A 225 5.18 -16.13 -10.23
C LYS A 225 5.57 -17.59 -10.42
N ALA A 226 6.80 -17.87 -10.87
CA ALA A 226 7.29 -19.24 -11.07
C ALA A 226 7.50 -19.99 -9.73
N ASN A 227 7.74 -19.26 -8.64
CA ASN A 227 7.84 -19.80 -7.29
C ASN A 227 6.51 -19.70 -6.52
N ASP A 228 5.38 -19.87 -7.22
CA ASP A 228 4.05 -19.89 -6.61
C ASP A 228 3.77 -18.68 -5.69
N TYR A 229 4.13 -17.49 -6.19
CA TYR A 229 3.97 -16.22 -5.47
C TYR A 229 4.72 -16.18 -4.14
N GLN A 230 5.95 -16.71 -4.13
CA GLN A 230 6.90 -16.56 -3.04
C GLN A 230 8.17 -15.86 -3.51
N MET A 231 8.82 -15.10 -2.61
CA MET A 231 10.04 -14.35 -2.90
C MET A 231 11.26 -15.05 -2.29
N PRO A 232 11.88 -16.02 -2.98
CA PRO A 232 12.99 -16.80 -2.41
C PRO A 232 14.25 -15.97 -2.15
N ASP A 233 14.35 -14.77 -2.72
CA ASP A 233 15.45 -13.83 -2.47
C ASP A 233 15.28 -13.07 -1.15
N LEU A 234 14.12 -13.17 -0.49
CA LEU A 234 13.89 -12.66 0.86
C LEU A 234 13.93 -13.84 1.83
N THR A 235 14.97 -13.89 2.66
CA THR A 235 15.11 -14.86 3.74
C THR A 235 14.96 -14.16 5.09
N ASP A 236 14.43 -14.87 6.08
CA ASP A 236 14.45 -14.45 7.49
C ASP A 236 15.88 -14.55 8.03
N GLU A 237 16.80 -13.73 7.53
CA GLU A 237 18.09 -13.53 8.19
C GLU A 237 17.91 -12.47 9.28
N SER A 238 17.34 -12.92 10.40
CA SER A 238 17.11 -12.14 11.61
C SER A 238 18.39 -11.75 12.38
N GLU A 239 19.57 -11.67 11.75
CA GLU A 239 20.83 -11.42 12.48
C GLU A 239 21.79 -10.35 11.92
N ASP A 240 21.51 -9.66 10.81
CA ASP A 240 22.45 -8.64 10.29
C ASP A 240 22.06 -7.18 10.59
N ILE A 241 21.23 -6.96 11.62
CA ILE A 241 20.93 -5.61 12.15
C ILE A 241 21.69 -5.36 13.46
N HIS A 242 22.97 -5.72 13.49
CA HIS A 242 23.97 -4.81 14.02
C HIS A 242 24.62 -4.12 12.84
N GLY A 243 24.08 -2.95 12.47
CA GLY A 243 24.71 -2.09 11.50
C GLY A 243 26.16 -1.82 11.91
N THR A 244 27.11 -2.49 11.27
CA THR A 244 28.47 -1.98 11.22
C THR A 244 28.42 -0.77 10.30
N ALA A 245 28.53 0.40 10.91
CA ALA A 245 28.70 1.70 10.28
C ALA A 245 30.01 1.81 9.46
N THR A 246 30.47 0.74 8.83
CA THR A 246 31.73 0.66 8.08
C THR A 246 31.53 0.63 6.56
N GLY A 247 30.32 0.39 6.05
CA GLY A 247 30.07 0.27 4.60
C GLY A 247 29.90 1.60 3.84
N LEU A 248 29.76 2.74 4.53
CA LEU A 248 29.55 4.05 3.90
C LEU A 248 30.82 4.94 3.87
N ALA A 249 31.95 4.47 4.41
CA ALA A 249 33.20 5.23 4.42
C ALA A 249 34.11 4.97 3.20
N GLU A 250 33.87 3.91 2.40
CA GLU A 250 34.78 3.54 1.30
C GLU A 250 34.34 3.98 -0.11
N ARG A 251 33.39 4.92 -0.23
CA ARG A 251 33.00 5.47 -1.55
C ARG A 251 33.20 6.98 -1.70
N CYS A 252 34.07 7.58 -0.91
CA CYS A 252 34.49 8.97 -1.06
C CYS A 252 35.99 9.17 -1.35
N GLU A 253 36.76 8.12 -1.59
CA GLU A 253 38.13 8.25 -2.10
C GLU A 253 38.36 7.29 -3.27
N ALA A 254 37.97 7.74 -4.48
CA ALA A 254 38.56 7.35 -5.76
C ALA A 254 38.24 8.43 -6.81
#